data_AF-A0A533SAX3-F1
#
_entry.id   AF-A0A533SAX3-F1
#
_cell.length_a   1.000
_cell.length_b   1.000
_cell.length_c   1.000
_cell.angle_alpha   90.00
_cell.angle_beta   90.00
_cell.angle_gamma   90.00
#
_symmetry.space_group_name_H-M   'P 1'
#
loop_
_entity.id
_entity.type
_entity.pdbx_description
1 polymer ?
#
loop_
_entity_poly.entity_id
_entity_poly.type
_entity_poly.pdbx_seq_one_letter_code
_entity_poly.pdbx_strand_id
1 'polypeptide(L)' 'MNLIRATIISGAMFCCAGCAVVSVGNPTQAGGKVPVCHKGKKTIYVDEAAVDAHLGHGDYVGMCR' A
#
# COMPACT_ATOMS: atom_id res chain seq x y z
N MET A 1 -1.55 -33.53 3.70
CA MET A 1 -1.26 -33.06 5.08
C MET A 1 -0.26 -31.93 4.95
N ASN A 2 -0.49 -30.63 5.12
CA ASN A 2 -1.67 -29.80 5.35
C ASN A 2 -1.42 -28.58 4.46
N LEU A 3 -2.14 -28.47 3.35
CA LEU A 3 -3.29 -27.58 3.22
C LEU A 3 -3.00 -26.18 3.79
N ILE A 4 -2.57 -25.30 2.88
CA ILE A 4 -3.05 -23.92 2.71
C ILE A 4 -3.78 -23.41 3.96
N ARG A 5 -3.07 -22.65 4.81
CA ARG A 5 -3.72 -21.73 5.75
C ARG A 5 -4.30 -20.55 4.95
N ALA A 6 -5.25 -20.87 4.07
CA ALA A 6 -6.19 -19.96 3.46
C ALA A 6 -7.26 -19.68 4.52
N THR A 7 -6.93 -18.83 5.49
CA THR A 7 -7.92 -18.41 6.51
C THR A 7 -7.56 -17.04 7.06
N ILE A 8 -7.70 -16.01 6.22
CA ILE A 8 -8.17 -14.70 6.70
C ILE A 8 -9.57 -14.53 6.12
N ILE A 9 -10.50 -15.25 6.76
CA ILE A 9 -11.84 -14.79 7.13
C ILE A 9 -12.34 -13.62 6.28
N SER A 10 -12.89 -13.93 5.10
CA SER A 10 -13.96 -13.13 4.48
C SER A 10 -15.17 -13.22 5.41
N GLY A 11 -15.14 -12.44 6.48
CA GLY A 11 -16.15 -12.41 7.52
C GLY A 11 -17.26 -11.44 7.15
N ALA A 12 -18.45 -12.00 7.04
CA ALA A 12 -19.75 -11.35 7.14
C ALA A 12 -20.20 -10.49 5.94
N MET A 13 -20.80 -11.22 4.99
CA MET A 13 -22.14 -10.89 4.54
C MET A 13 -23.04 -10.66 5.77
N PHE A 14 -23.12 -9.42 6.26
CA PHE A 14 -24.16 -8.99 7.20
C PHE A 14 -24.97 -7.91 6.51
N CYS A 15 -26.19 -8.31 6.18
CA CYS A 15 -27.23 -7.52 5.58
C CYS A 15 -27.57 -6.34 6.51
N CYS A 16 -27.21 -5.12 6.14
CA CYS A 16 -27.89 -3.87 6.52
C CYS A 16 -27.24 -2.67 5.81
N ALA A 17 -28.07 -1.74 5.35
CA ALA A 17 -27.78 -0.55 4.56
C ALA A 17 -26.35 0.08 4.69
N GLY A 18 -25.67 0.25 3.55
CA GLY A 18 -25.01 1.52 3.25
C GLY A 18 -23.62 1.82 3.83
N CYS A 19 -22.72 0.84 4.01
CA CYS A 19 -21.31 1.14 4.25
C CYS A 19 -20.43 0.44 3.21
N ALA A 20 -19.98 1.18 2.19
CA ALA A 20 -18.96 0.68 1.27
C ALA A 20 -17.66 0.50 2.06
N VAL A 21 -17.23 -0.75 2.24
CA VAL A 21 -15.88 -1.05 2.70
C VAL A 21 -14.93 -0.58 1.58
N VAL A 22 -14.26 0.56 1.80
CA VAL A 22 -13.10 0.94 1.02
C VAL A 22 -11.96 0.05 1.49
N SER A 23 -11.67 -0.98 0.70
CA SER A 23 -10.44 -1.74 0.82
C SER A 23 -9.29 -0.80 0.44
N VAL A 24 -8.73 -0.09 1.42
CA VAL A 24 -7.42 0.56 1.25
C VAL A 24 -6.44 -0.59 1.09
N GLY A 25 -6.09 -0.91 -0.16
CA GLY A 25 -5.08 -1.90 -0.48
C GLY A 25 -3.85 -1.64 0.39
N ASN A 26 -3.42 -2.66 1.12
CA ASN A 26 -2.27 -2.54 2.00
C ASN A 26 -1.07 -2.12 1.13
N PRO A 27 -0.36 -1.02 1.44
CA PRO A 27 0.76 -0.52 0.63
C PRO A 27 1.89 -1.56 0.45
N THR A 28 1.86 -2.63 1.24
CA THR A 28 2.77 -3.77 1.15
C THR A 28 2.48 -4.74 -0.01
N GLN A 29 1.41 -4.56 -0.79
CA GLN A 29 1.14 -5.36 -2.00
C GLN A 29 1.64 -4.72 -3.32
N ALA A 30 2.35 -3.59 -3.28
CA ALA A 30 3.07 -3.11 -4.46
C ALA A 30 4.36 -3.92 -4.57
N GLY A 31 4.38 -4.99 -5.39
CA GLY A 31 5.47 -5.97 -5.47
C GLY A 31 6.88 -5.38 -5.53
N GLY A 32 7.49 -5.17 -4.36
CA GLY A 32 8.82 -4.57 -4.20
C GLY A 32 8.89 -3.04 -4.39
N LYS A 33 7.77 -2.32 -4.40
CA LYS A 33 7.78 -0.86 -4.53
C LYS A 33 7.91 -0.17 -3.18
N VAL A 34 8.74 0.85 -3.12
CA VAL A 34 9.01 1.67 -1.94
C VAL A 34 8.15 2.94 -2.01
N PRO A 35 7.42 3.30 -0.94
CA PRO A 35 6.70 4.56 -0.88
C PRO A 35 7.67 5.74 -0.76
N VAL A 36 7.44 6.80 -1.51
CA VAL A 36 8.21 8.04 -1.50
C VAL A 36 7.26 9.24 -1.54
N CYS A 37 7.46 10.22 -0.65
CA CYS A 37 6.76 11.49 -0.72
C CYS A 37 7.43 12.38 -1.76
N HIS A 38 6.77 12.54 -2.91
CA HIS A 38 7.27 13.31 -4.02
C HIS A 38 6.88 14.78 -3.89
N LYS A 39 7.88 15.67 -3.93
CA LYS A 39 7.72 17.14 -3.85
C LYS A 39 6.90 17.64 -2.66
N GLY A 40 6.83 16.87 -1.57
CA GLY A 40 6.01 17.19 -0.39
C GLY A 40 4.50 17.25 -0.65
N LYS A 41 4.00 16.68 -1.75
CA LYS A 41 2.59 16.83 -2.18
C LYS A 41 1.86 15.51 -2.38
N LYS A 42 2.56 14.45 -2.78
CA LYS A 42 1.95 13.16 -3.09
C LYS A 42 2.86 11.99 -2.75
N THR A 43 2.29 10.95 -2.18
CA THR A 43 2.98 9.66 -2.04
C THR A 43 2.91 8.90 -3.36
N ILE A 44 4.06 8.46 -3.86
CA ILE A 44 4.18 7.56 -5.02
C ILE A 44 4.86 6.26 -4.58
N TYR A 45 4.69 5.19 -5.35
CA TYR A 45 5.35 3.91 -5.11
C TYR A 45 6.31 3.65 -6.28
N VAL A 46 7.60 3.56 -5.97
CA VAL A 46 8.68 3.44 -6.97
C VAL A 46 9.49 2.19 -6.73
N ASP A 47 10.20 1.71 -7.74
CA ASP A 47 11.18 0.64 -7.54
C ASP A 47 12.27 1.07 -6.56
N GLU A 48 12.82 0.11 -5.82
CA GLU A 48 13.95 0.36 -4.90
C GLU A 48 15.13 1.03 -5.63
N ALA A 49 15.42 0.59 -6.86
CA ALA A 49 16.46 1.16 -7.71
C ALA A 49 16.23 2.64 -8.09
N ALA A 50 14.99 3.14 -7.99
CA ALA A 50 14.64 4.53 -8.30
C ALA A 50 14.66 5.44 -7.05
N VAL A 51 14.74 4.88 -5.84
CA VAL A 51 14.67 5.64 -4.58
C VAL A 51 15.78 6.69 -4.52
N ASP A 52 17.01 6.33 -4.84
CA ASP A 52 18.16 7.25 -4.78
C ASP A 52 17.99 8.44 -5.73
N ALA A 53 17.43 8.23 -6.93
CA ALA A 53 17.14 9.32 -7.86
C ALA A 53 16.09 10.28 -7.30
N HIS A 54 15.07 9.75 -6.63
CA HIS A 54 14.05 10.56 -5.98
C HIS A 54 14.61 11.37 -4.80
N LEU A 55 15.45 10.74 -3.96
CA LEU A 55 16.16 11.43 -2.87
C LEU A 55 17.07 12.55 -3.40
N GLY A 56 17.76 12.32 -4.52
CA GLY A 56 18.58 13.33 -5.20
C GLY A 56 17.78 14.54 -5.75
N HIS A 57 16.47 14.38 -5.95
CA HIS A 57 15.56 15.46 -6.34
C HIS A 57 14.88 16.16 -5.14
N GLY A 58 15.18 15.76 -3.91
CA GLY A 58 14.59 16.34 -2.70
C GLY A 58 13.30 15.68 -2.22
N ASP A 59 12.98 14.50 -2.74
CA ASP A 59 11.92 13.66 -2.19
C ASP A 59 12.41 12.94 -0.91
N TYR A 60 11.50 12.30 -0.15
CA TYR A 60 11.87 11.47 1.00
C TYR A 60 11.13 10.14 1.02
N VAL A 61 11.78 9.10 1.56
CA VAL A 61 11.18 7.76 1.71
C VAL A 61 10.05 7.79 2.75
N GLY A 62 8.90 7.25 2.37
CA GLY A 62 7.72 7.14 3.20
C GLY A 62 6.51 7.90 2.65
N MET A 63 5.43 7.90 3.43
CA MET A 63 4.22 8.64 3.08
C MET A 63 4.39 10.14 3.33
N CYS A 64 3.68 10.96 2.56
CA CYS A 64 3.56 12.38 2.85
C CYS A 64 2.90 12.63 4.22
N ARG A 65 3.34 13.71 4.89
CA ARG A 65 2.80 14.17 6.18
C ARG A 65 1.96 15.43 5.99
#